data_AF-A0A0V1NST4-F1
#
_entry.id   AF-A0A0V1NST4-F1
#
_cell.length_a   1.000
_cell.length_b   1.000
_cell.length_c   1.000
_cell.angle_alpha   90.00
_cell.angle_beta   90.00
_cell.angle_gamma   90.00
#
_symmetry.space_group_name_H-M   'P 1'
#
loop_
_entity.id
_entity.type
_entity.pdbx_description
1 polymer ?
#
loop_
_entity_poly.entity_id
_entity_poly.type
_entity_poly.pdbx_seq_one_letter_code
_entity_poly.pdbx_strand_id
1 'polypeptide(L)'
;MLSYVKLHIYFILIAISESQNPKCRQADGAGDVDWAILYKAPGENRGKIIVSTNGGAWANGAAVLTQQGGQSFGVTLEHVVANNDQIKFLAYNNVPPLMPNVKTKSNSKGVIILQTPVNVDAASWIVHTVPGFPAAKTGYSWPVAENAKGHILICLTISESQINAIAASLLRAEPLVHYNDIPETETVGMQYFKKLSDGQFPTVPPYLSRQSIKTAGQPAVTVNVYSKSATSRYEIYKRVIVKALKKTIKVWSRRDNKLKGDCRVVERNIRLIKSPARVGNHDTNLDADLTNWAVSDPGNVFCLIDRPYAVNAFKNFVITEMTIYLSFRKTKLSNLRWQFVLIKQIFLPDLMTLLLKLKTARSESIL
;
A
#
# COMPACT_ATOMS: atom_id res chain seq x y z
N MET A 1 31.52 -21.69 36.04
CA MET A 1 30.76 -20.43 35.93
C MET A 1 31.00 -19.67 34.61
N LEU A 2 32.18 -19.74 33.97
CA LEU A 2 32.44 -19.04 32.70
C LEU A 2 31.64 -19.52 31.47
N SER A 3 31.19 -20.79 31.43
CA SER A 3 30.49 -21.36 30.26
C SER A 3 29.03 -20.86 30.12
N TYR A 4 28.33 -20.69 31.24
CA TYR A 4 26.94 -20.19 31.26
C TYR A 4 26.83 -18.71 30.87
N VAL A 5 27.83 -17.89 31.24
CA VAL A 5 27.90 -16.47 30.88
C VAL A 5 28.13 -16.29 29.38
N LYS A 6 28.99 -17.12 28.76
CA LYS A 6 29.14 -17.14 27.29
C LYS A 6 27.84 -17.51 26.59
N LEU A 7 27.11 -18.52 27.06
CA LEU A 7 25.86 -18.96 26.44
C LEU A 7 24.78 -17.87 26.50
N HIS A 8 24.67 -17.13 27.60
CA HIS A 8 23.76 -15.97 27.72
C HIS A 8 24.17 -14.81 26.81
N ILE A 9 25.47 -14.53 26.65
CA ILE A 9 25.96 -13.51 25.73
C ILE A 9 25.65 -13.89 24.28
N TYR A 10 25.81 -15.16 23.89
CA TYR A 10 25.37 -15.65 22.57
C TYR A 10 23.85 -15.56 22.39
N PHE A 11 23.05 -15.90 23.41
CA PHE A 11 21.59 -15.79 23.33
C PHE A 11 21.10 -14.34 23.24
N ILE A 12 21.79 -13.40 23.90
CA ILE A 12 21.51 -11.95 23.83
C ILE A 12 22.00 -11.36 22.50
N LEU A 13 23.13 -11.81 21.94
CA LEU A 13 23.59 -11.39 20.61
C LEU A 13 22.69 -11.91 19.48
N ILE A 14 22.08 -13.08 19.64
CA ILE A 14 21.08 -13.61 18.70
C ILE A 14 19.76 -12.82 18.79
N ALA A 15 19.46 -12.19 19.93
CA ALA A 15 18.25 -11.37 20.12
C ALA A 15 18.37 -9.91 19.63
N ILE A 16 19.58 -9.43 19.31
CA ILE A 16 19.81 -8.04 18.81
C ILE A 16 20.40 -8.05 17.39
N SER A 17 20.31 -9.17 16.68
CA SER A 17 20.46 -9.14 15.22
C SER A 17 19.17 -8.55 14.64
N GLU A 18 18.97 -7.24 14.79
CA GLU A 18 18.08 -6.47 13.94
C GLU A 18 18.46 -6.84 12.51
N SER A 19 17.66 -7.71 11.88
CA SER A 19 17.99 -8.20 10.56
C SER A 19 18.17 -6.98 9.66
N GLN A 20 19.37 -6.71 9.17
CA GLN A 20 19.68 -5.57 8.32
C GLN A 20 19.21 -5.89 6.89
N ASN A 21 17.90 -5.96 6.70
CA ASN A 21 17.29 -6.40 5.46
C ASN A 21 16.12 -5.47 5.05
N PRO A 22 15.84 -5.35 3.75
CA PRO A 22 14.84 -4.43 3.23
C PRO A 22 13.41 -4.98 3.27
N LYS A 23 13.16 -6.16 3.85
CA LYS A 23 11.83 -6.79 3.86
C LYS A 23 10.88 -6.07 4.81
N CYS A 24 9.59 -6.22 4.53
CA CYS A 24 8.53 -5.69 5.39
C CYS A 24 8.60 -6.28 6.80
N ARG A 25 8.19 -5.50 7.80
CA ARG A 25 8.31 -5.90 9.21
C ARG A 25 6.98 -6.11 9.92
N GLN A 26 7.02 -6.91 10.99
CA GLN A 26 5.93 -7.04 11.97
C GLN A 26 5.49 -5.69 12.55
N ALA A 27 4.37 -5.67 13.27
CA ALA A 27 3.78 -4.46 13.83
C ALA A 27 4.73 -3.65 14.74
N ASP A 28 5.60 -4.34 15.47
CA ASP A 28 6.65 -3.83 16.36
C ASP A 28 8.02 -3.67 15.69
N GLY A 29 8.12 -3.98 14.39
CA GLY A 29 9.39 -3.99 13.67
C GLY A 29 10.21 -5.27 13.86
N ALA A 30 9.80 -6.17 14.77
CA ALA A 30 10.55 -7.36 15.14
C ALA A 30 10.26 -8.51 14.17
N GLY A 31 11.15 -8.72 13.22
CA GLY A 31 11.09 -9.82 12.25
C GLY A 31 10.34 -9.49 10.96
N ASP A 32 10.57 -10.36 9.97
CA ASP A 32 10.11 -10.17 8.60
C ASP A 32 8.67 -10.66 8.40
N VAL A 33 7.95 -9.97 7.52
CA VAL A 33 6.64 -10.37 7.01
C VAL A 33 6.62 -10.29 5.49
N ASP A 34 5.70 -11.03 4.88
CA ASP A 34 5.54 -11.04 3.43
C ASP A 34 4.88 -9.74 2.93
N TRP A 35 3.98 -9.18 3.73
CA TRP A 35 3.34 -7.91 3.46
C TRP A 35 2.82 -7.28 4.75
N ALA A 36 2.71 -5.96 4.74
CA ALA A 36 2.13 -5.17 5.83
C ALA A 36 1.26 -4.04 5.25
N ILE A 37 0.11 -3.79 5.85
CA ILE A 37 -0.77 -2.67 5.51
C ILE A 37 -1.03 -1.88 6.78
N LEU A 38 -0.62 -0.61 6.78
CA LEU A 38 -0.89 0.31 7.87
C LEU A 38 -1.87 1.39 7.42
N TYR A 39 -2.91 1.60 8.20
CA TYR A 39 -3.87 2.68 8.06
C TYR A 39 -3.77 3.61 9.27
N LYS A 40 -3.40 4.87 9.03
CA LYS A 40 -3.42 5.95 10.02
C LYS A 40 -4.69 6.77 9.82
N ALA A 41 -5.53 6.86 10.84
CA ALA A 41 -6.70 7.73 10.74
C ALA A 41 -6.33 9.21 10.94
N PRO A 42 -7.19 10.15 10.51
CA PRO A 42 -7.00 11.56 10.80
C PRO A 42 -6.94 11.84 12.30
N GLY A 43 -5.96 12.62 12.76
CA GLY A 43 -5.76 12.95 14.18
C GLY A 43 -5.02 11.89 14.99
N GLU A 44 -4.91 10.66 14.49
CA GLU A 44 -4.17 9.61 15.15
C GLU A 44 -2.66 9.70 14.86
N ASN A 45 -1.84 9.50 15.89
CA ASN A 45 -0.39 9.41 15.79
C ASN A 45 0.10 7.95 15.66
N ARG A 46 -0.75 6.98 15.99
CA ARG A 46 -0.54 5.54 15.76
C ARG A 46 -1.42 5.05 14.62
N GLY A 47 -0.92 4.08 13.88
CA GLY A 47 -1.70 3.39 12.86
C GLY A 47 -2.44 2.18 13.40
N LYS A 48 -3.42 1.71 12.62
CA LYS A 48 -3.85 0.31 12.61
C LYS A 48 -3.02 -0.44 11.59
N ILE A 49 -2.60 -1.66 11.92
CA ILE A 49 -1.79 -2.46 11.01
C ILE A 49 -2.34 -3.88 10.88
N ILE A 50 -2.27 -4.43 9.67
CA ILE A 50 -2.43 -5.86 9.39
C ILE A 50 -1.12 -6.32 8.74
N VAL A 51 -0.64 -7.48 9.16
CA VAL A 51 0.59 -8.09 8.65
C VAL A 51 0.32 -9.52 8.19
N SER A 52 1.17 -10.07 7.32
CA SER A 52 0.92 -11.39 6.71
C SER A 52 0.81 -12.54 7.71
N THR A 53 1.49 -12.47 8.85
CA THR A 53 1.42 -13.46 9.94
C THR A 53 0.13 -13.36 10.76
N ASN A 54 -0.57 -12.24 10.70
CA ASN A 54 -1.86 -12.01 11.34
C ASN A 54 -2.81 -11.26 10.40
N GLY A 55 -3.05 -11.84 9.22
CA GLY A 55 -3.90 -11.24 8.17
C GLY A 55 -5.39 -11.16 8.52
N GLY A 56 -5.78 -11.67 9.69
CA GLY A 56 -7.15 -11.84 10.13
C GLY A 56 -7.68 -10.78 11.09
N ALA A 57 -6.88 -9.77 11.51
CA ALA A 57 -7.38 -8.63 12.28
C ALA A 57 -6.49 -7.37 12.19
N TRP A 58 -7.11 -6.19 12.18
CA TRP A 58 -6.39 -4.94 12.43
C TRP A 58 -5.89 -4.91 13.88
N ALA A 59 -4.58 -4.81 14.06
CA ALA A 59 -3.94 -4.58 15.33
C ALA A 59 -3.60 -3.10 15.52
N ASN A 60 -3.37 -2.68 16.77
CA ASN A 60 -2.68 -1.42 17.04
C ASN A 60 -1.25 -1.50 16.50
N GLY A 61 -0.79 -0.49 15.76
CA GLY A 61 0.64 -0.35 15.46
C GLY A 61 1.43 -0.17 16.75
N ALA A 62 2.57 -0.84 16.91
CA ALA A 62 3.23 -0.96 18.21
C ALA A 62 3.75 0.38 18.79
N ALA A 63 4.20 1.30 17.93
CA ALA A 63 4.65 2.64 18.31
C ALA A 63 3.97 3.74 17.46
N VAL A 64 4.23 5.00 17.83
CA VAL A 64 3.77 6.18 17.07
C VAL A 64 4.57 6.34 15.78
N LEU A 65 3.94 6.88 14.73
CA LEU A 65 4.57 7.02 13.41
C LEU A 65 5.68 8.07 13.36
N THR A 66 5.83 8.91 14.40
CA THR A 66 6.95 9.84 14.52
C THR A 66 8.23 9.17 15.02
N GLN A 67 8.17 7.91 15.45
CA GLN A 67 9.33 7.13 15.89
C GLN A 67 9.74 6.15 14.80
N GLN A 68 11.04 6.06 14.52
CA GLN A 68 11.58 5.09 13.55
C GLN A 68 11.54 3.66 14.11
N GLY A 69 12.13 3.45 15.28
CA GLY A 69 12.20 2.14 15.93
C GLY A 69 10.87 1.71 16.54
N GLY A 70 10.71 0.41 16.77
CA GLY A 70 9.54 -0.16 17.44
C GLY A 70 8.23 -0.13 16.63
N GLN A 71 8.31 0.13 15.32
CA GLN A 71 7.17 0.04 14.40
C GLN A 71 7.57 -0.46 13.00
N SER A 72 6.62 -1.12 12.35
CA SER A 72 6.80 -1.80 11.05
C SER A 72 7.47 -0.93 9.97
N PHE A 73 6.87 0.20 9.61
CA PHE A 73 7.33 1.01 8.46
C PHE A 73 8.57 1.83 8.81
N GLY A 74 8.72 2.27 10.06
CA GLY A 74 9.91 2.96 10.52
C GLY A 74 11.16 2.08 10.43
N VAL A 75 11.08 0.82 10.89
CA VAL A 75 12.19 -0.14 10.77
C VAL A 75 12.44 -0.54 9.31
N THR A 76 11.39 -0.77 8.51
CA THR A 76 11.56 -1.10 7.08
C THR A 76 12.29 0.02 6.30
N LEU A 77 12.12 1.28 6.71
CA LEU A 77 12.71 2.46 6.07
C LEU A 77 14.06 2.89 6.65
N GLU A 78 14.62 2.16 7.61
CA GLU A 78 15.85 2.53 8.32
C GLU A 78 16.98 2.95 7.37
N HIS A 79 17.28 2.15 6.34
CA HIS A 79 18.34 2.45 5.37
C HIS A 79 17.91 3.30 4.18
N VAL A 80 16.64 3.69 4.14
CA VAL A 80 16.15 4.74 3.24
C VAL A 80 16.46 6.12 3.84
N VAL A 81 16.38 6.22 5.18
CA VAL A 81 16.61 7.48 5.91
C VAL A 81 18.03 7.61 6.47
N ALA A 82 18.78 6.51 6.58
CA ALA A 82 20.18 6.47 6.99
C ALA A 82 21.08 5.79 5.94
N ASN A 83 22.40 5.90 6.09
CA ASN A 83 23.36 5.27 5.19
C ASN A 83 23.53 3.78 5.49
N ASN A 84 23.66 2.99 4.43
CA ASN A 84 24.03 1.57 4.47
C ASN A 84 24.67 1.21 3.12
N ASP A 85 25.79 0.51 3.16
CA ASP A 85 26.55 0.19 1.94
C ASP A 85 25.85 -0.87 1.08
N GLN A 86 25.06 -1.73 1.72
CA GLN A 86 24.43 -2.90 1.13
C GLN A 86 22.95 -2.71 0.77
N ILE A 87 22.32 -1.60 1.18
CA ILE A 87 20.91 -1.32 0.90
C ILE A 87 20.80 -0.10 0.01
N LYS A 88 20.14 -0.29 -1.13
CA LYS A 88 19.90 0.74 -2.15
C LYS A 88 18.41 0.87 -2.44
N PHE A 89 17.98 2.03 -2.92
CA PHE A 89 16.58 2.30 -3.15
C PHE A 89 16.33 3.37 -4.22
N LEU A 90 15.11 3.31 -4.77
CA LEU A 90 14.51 4.34 -5.59
C LEU A 90 13.27 4.87 -4.87
N ALA A 91 13.20 6.17 -4.63
CA ALA A 91 12.06 6.83 -4.00
C ALA A 91 11.35 7.76 -4.99
N TYR A 92 10.02 7.70 -4.98
CA TYR A 92 9.17 8.54 -5.82
C TYR A 92 8.03 9.14 -5.01
N ASN A 93 7.71 10.41 -5.26
CA ASN A 93 6.66 11.13 -4.55
C ASN A 93 6.27 12.38 -5.34
N ASN A 94 4.97 12.64 -5.45
CA ASN A 94 4.50 13.85 -6.12
C ASN A 94 4.61 15.13 -5.28
N VAL A 95 4.88 15.00 -3.99
CA VAL A 95 5.25 16.09 -3.08
C VAL A 95 6.51 15.62 -2.35
N PRO A 96 7.69 15.66 -3.00
CA PRO A 96 8.89 15.13 -2.37
C PRO A 96 9.31 15.96 -1.14
N PRO A 97 9.93 15.31 -0.15
CA PRO A 97 10.54 16.03 0.97
C PRO A 97 11.53 17.08 0.46
N LEU A 98 11.52 18.27 1.09
CA LEU A 98 12.44 19.39 0.80
C LEU A 98 12.38 19.96 -0.63
N MET A 99 11.39 19.58 -1.44
CA MET A 99 11.20 20.08 -2.80
C MET A 99 9.80 20.70 -2.97
N PRO A 100 9.59 21.95 -2.51
CA PRO A 100 8.31 22.62 -2.67
C PRO A 100 8.02 22.96 -4.14
N ASN A 101 6.74 23.01 -4.50
CA ASN A 101 6.24 23.51 -5.79
C ASN A 101 6.66 22.72 -7.04
N VAL A 102 7.05 21.46 -6.91
CA VAL A 102 7.30 20.60 -8.09
C VAL A 102 5.98 20.29 -8.80
N LYS A 103 5.97 20.45 -10.12
CA LYS A 103 4.83 20.05 -10.96
C LYS A 103 4.98 18.59 -11.34
N THR A 104 3.98 17.78 -11.02
CA THR A 104 3.99 16.36 -11.34
C THR A 104 2.80 15.98 -12.21
N LYS A 105 2.98 14.89 -12.97
CA LYS A 105 1.90 14.28 -13.74
C LYS A 105 1.22 13.14 -13.00
N SER A 106 1.70 12.80 -11.80
CA SER A 106 1.28 11.65 -11.00
C SER A 106 0.99 12.04 -9.57
N ASN A 107 0.14 11.25 -8.91
CA ASN A 107 -0.08 11.29 -7.46
C ASN A 107 0.62 10.14 -6.71
N SER A 108 1.26 9.22 -7.44
CA SER A 108 1.90 8.02 -6.89
C SER A 108 3.05 8.39 -5.96
N LYS A 109 3.16 7.65 -4.85
CA LYS A 109 4.27 7.76 -3.90
C LYS A 109 4.70 6.39 -3.41
N GLY A 110 5.99 6.22 -3.16
CA GLY A 110 6.53 4.95 -2.72
C GLY A 110 8.04 4.85 -2.80
N VAL A 111 8.53 3.68 -2.43
CA VAL A 111 9.95 3.35 -2.38
C VAL A 111 10.14 1.90 -2.82
N ILE A 112 11.11 1.66 -3.70
CA ILE A 112 11.63 0.32 -3.99
C ILE A 112 12.96 0.22 -3.26
N ILE A 113 13.13 -0.79 -2.41
CA ILE A 113 14.33 -1.01 -1.59
C ILE A 113 14.87 -2.40 -1.92
N LEU A 114 16.17 -2.54 -2.15
CA LEU A 114 16.82 -3.84 -2.32
C LEU A 114 18.17 -3.90 -1.62
N GLN A 115 18.64 -5.13 -1.44
CA GLN A 115 19.94 -5.45 -0.90
C GLN A 115 20.88 -5.84 -2.04
N THR A 116 22.11 -5.32 -2.06
CA THR A 116 23.08 -5.50 -3.17
C THR A 116 24.25 -6.48 -2.95
N PRO A 117 24.48 -7.07 -1.75
CA PRO A 117 25.35 -8.22 -1.61
C PRO A 117 25.06 -9.35 -2.59
N VAL A 118 26.14 -9.88 -3.16
CA VAL A 118 26.09 -10.98 -4.13
C VAL A 118 25.34 -12.19 -3.54
N ASN A 119 24.47 -12.80 -4.35
CA ASN A 119 23.65 -13.98 -4.00
C ASN A 119 22.62 -13.76 -2.88
N VAL A 120 22.25 -12.50 -2.59
CA VAL A 120 21.12 -12.19 -1.72
C VAL A 120 19.98 -11.66 -2.57
N ASP A 121 18.81 -12.29 -2.48
CA ASP A 121 17.57 -11.77 -3.10
C ASP A 121 16.69 -11.24 -1.97
N ALA A 122 16.74 -9.94 -1.74
CA ALA A 122 15.92 -9.30 -0.73
C ALA A 122 15.52 -7.90 -1.18
N ALA A 123 14.22 -7.72 -1.43
CA ALA A 123 13.66 -6.44 -1.77
C ALA A 123 12.28 -6.22 -1.13
N SER A 124 11.91 -4.95 -1.02
CA SER A 124 10.53 -4.56 -0.76
C SER A 124 10.08 -3.42 -1.65
N TRP A 125 8.77 -3.34 -1.81
CA TRP A 125 8.11 -2.21 -2.44
C TRP A 125 7.07 -1.64 -1.50
N ILE A 126 7.26 -0.36 -1.17
CA ILE A 126 6.34 0.41 -0.34
C ILE A 126 5.56 1.36 -1.23
N VAL A 127 4.23 1.38 -1.07
CA VAL A 127 3.34 2.39 -1.66
C VAL A 127 2.57 3.09 -0.56
N HIS A 128 2.51 4.41 -0.61
CA HIS A 128 1.88 5.21 0.43
C HIS A 128 1.19 6.46 -0.11
N THR A 129 0.49 7.13 0.80
CA THR A 129 -0.26 8.36 0.52
C THR A 129 0.36 9.61 1.15
N VAL A 130 1.41 9.46 1.97
CA VAL A 130 2.04 10.52 2.77
C VAL A 130 2.88 11.49 1.91
N PRO A 131 2.50 12.78 1.77
CA PRO A 131 3.34 13.83 1.18
C PRO A 131 4.61 14.06 2.00
N GLY A 132 5.72 14.44 1.38
CA GLY A 132 6.95 14.80 2.09
C GLY A 132 7.66 13.64 2.79
N PHE A 133 7.35 12.39 2.42
CA PHE A 133 7.85 11.18 3.08
C PHE A 133 8.24 10.11 2.04
N PRO A 134 9.22 9.23 2.35
CA PRO A 134 10.26 9.43 3.36
C PRO A 134 11.32 10.44 2.89
N ALA A 135 12.02 11.05 3.83
CA ALA A 135 13.11 11.98 3.52
C ALA A 135 14.43 11.23 3.31
N ALA A 136 14.70 10.88 2.04
CA ALA A 136 15.83 10.06 1.63
C ALA A 136 17.17 10.58 2.21
N LYS A 137 17.90 9.73 2.95
CA LYS A 137 19.21 10.01 3.56
C LYS A 137 19.31 11.24 4.48
N THR A 138 18.19 11.70 5.05
CA THR A 138 18.16 12.88 5.95
C THR A 138 17.71 12.58 7.37
N GLY A 139 17.60 11.30 7.73
CA GLY A 139 17.04 10.86 9.00
C GLY A 139 15.52 10.68 8.95
N TYR A 140 14.99 9.89 9.90
CA TYR A 140 13.57 9.60 9.95
C TYR A 140 12.78 10.84 10.40
N SER A 141 11.83 11.27 9.57
CA SER A 141 10.94 12.37 9.90
C SER A 141 9.55 12.09 9.35
N TRP A 142 8.56 12.07 10.26
CA TRP A 142 7.15 12.04 9.90
C TRP A 142 6.64 13.47 9.72
N PRO A 143 6.03 13.83 8.57
CA PRO A 143 5.55 15.18 8.33
C PRO A 143 4.43 15.58 9.28
N VAL A 144 4.65 16.61 10.11
CA VAL A 144 3.73 17.03 11.19
C VAL A 144 2.33 17.38 10.66
N ALA A 145 2.24 18.01 9.48
CA ALA A 145 0.96 18.36 8.84
C ALA A 145 0.06 17.14 8.57
N GLU A 146 0.67 15.97 8.39
CA GLU A 146 -0.01 14.72 8.05
C GLU A 146 -0.58 14.01 9.29
N ASN A 147 -0.29 14.49 10.50
CA ASN A 147 -0.94 14.01 11.73
C ASN A 147 -2.47 14.24 11.68
N ALA A 148 -2.90 15.39 11.18
CA ALA A 148 -4.31 15.73 11.04
C ALA A 148 -5.02 14.98 9.89
N LYS A 149 -4.30 14.17 9.10
CA LYS A 149 -4.82 13.54 7.87
C LYS A 149 -4.80 12.01 7.94
N GLY A 150 -5.70 11.39 7.20
CA GLY A 150 -5.76 9.93 7.06
C GLY A 150 -4.81 9.43 5.98
N HIS A 151 -4.05 8.37 6.26
CA HIS A 151 -3.06 7.78 5.36
C HIS A 151 -3.10 6.26 5.37
N ILE A 152 -2.67 5.69 4.26
CA ILE A 152 -2.38 4.27 4.13
C ILE A 152 -0.97 4.08 3.59
N LEU A 153 -0.31 3.05 4.10
CA LEU A 153 0.98 2.55 3.65
C LEU A 153 0.86 1.04 3.44
N ILE A 154 1.41 0.54 2.34
CA ILE A 154 1.46 -0.88 1.99
C ILE A 154 2.92 -1.22 1.75
N CYS A 155 3.41 -2.25 2.41
CA CYS A 155 4.71 -2.85 2.14
C CYS A 155 4.51 -4.25 1.57
N LEU A 156 5.23 -4.57 0.52
CA LEU A 156 5.30 -5.90 -0.10
C LEU A 156 6.74 -6.38 -0.11
N THR A 157 7.02 -7.51 0.52
CA THR A 157 8.30 -8.21 0.37
C THR A 157 8.28 -8.95 -0.96
N ILE A 158 9.26 -8.68 -1.81
CA ILE A 158 9.31 -9.16 -3.19
C ILE A 158 10.69 -9.74 -3.49
N SER A 159 10.76 -10.60 -4.51
CA SER A 159 12.03 -10.90 -5.17
C SER A 159 12.44 -9.71 -6.05
N GLU A 160 13.73 -9.45 -6.15
CA GLU A 160 14.32 -8.42 -7.02
C GLU A 160 13.92 -8.63 -8.49
N SER A 161 13.68 -9.88 -8.89
CA SER A 161 13.13 -10.21 -10.22
C SER A 161 11.80 -9.51 -10.54
N GLN A 162 11.02 -9.10 -9.52
CA GLN A 162 9.75 -8.39 -9.69
C GLN A 162 9.94 -6.88 -9.98
N ILE A 163 11.13 -6.32 -9.73
CA ILE A 163 11.39 -4.86 -9.81
C ILE A 163 11.10 -4.33 -11.22
N ASN A 164 11.53 -5.04 -12.27
CA ASN A 164 11.29 -4.57 -13.64
C ASN A 164 9.80 -4.54 -14.02
N ALA A 165 8.98 -5.44 -13.46
CA ALA A 165 7.52 -5.43 -13.65
C ALA A 165 6.87 -4.28 -12.87
N ILE A 166 7.36 -3.97 -11.66
CA ILE A 166 6.94 -2.79 -10.90
C ILE A 166 7.30 -1.52 -11.69
N ALA A 167 8.52 -1.44 -12.19
CA ALA A 167 9.01 -0.33 -12.98
C ALA A 167 8.17 -0.12 -14.26
N ALA A 168 7.74 -1.18 -14.95
CA ALA A 168 6.84 -1.08 -16.10
C ALA A 168 5.47 -0.43 -15.74
N SER A 169 5.00 -0.61 -14.51
CA SER A 169 3.77 0.02 -14.01
C SER A 169 4.03 1.49 -13.65
N LEU A 170 5.10 1.76 -12.88
CA LEU A 170 5.50 3.10 -12.51
C LEU A 170 5.81 3.97 -13.74
N LEU A 171 6.50 3.42 -14.74
CA LEU A 171 6.80 4.11 -15.98
C LEU A 171 5.51 4.60 -16.69
N ARG A 172 4.43 3.84 -16.58
CA ARG A 172 3.13 4.28 -17.11
C ARG A 172 2.41 5.27 -16.19
N ALA A 173 2.64 5.17 -14.88
CA ALA A 173 2.13 6.10 -13.88
C ALA A 173 2.93 7.41 -13.79
N GLU A 174 4.01 7.60 -14.54
CA GLU A 174 4.84 8.82 -14.62
C GLU A 174 5.11 9.50 -13.25
N PRO A 175 5.53 8.78 -12.20
CA PRO A 175 5.80 9.38 -10.91
C PRO A 175 7.07 10.23 -10.95
N LEU A 176 7.14 11.22 -10.07
CA LEU A 176 8.36 11.97 -9.84
C LEU A 176 9.30 11.14 -8.97
N VAL A 177 10.35 10.59 -9.59
CA VAL A 177 11.49 9.98 -8.88
C VAL A 177 12.34 11.12 -8.32
N HIS A 178 12.55 11.13 -7.01
CA HIS A 178 13.29 12.20 -6.32
C HIS A 178 14.60 11.72 -5.68
N TYR A 179 14.82 10.40 -5.64
CA TYR A 179 16.07 9.79 -5.23
C TYR A 179 16.21 8.41 -5.88
N ASN A 180 17.43 8.07 -6.32
CA ASN A 180 17.79 6.74 -6.80
C ASN A 180 19.29 6.50 -6.57
N ASP A 181 19.64 5.46 -5.81
CA ASP A 181 21.02 4.98 -5.67
C ASP A 181 21.18 3.50 -6.00
N ILE A 182 20.19 2.89 -6.66
CA ILE A 182 20.27 1.51 -7.17
C ILE A 182 21.28 1.46 -8.32
N PRO A 183 22.39 0.72 -8.21
CA PRO A 183 23.42 0.71 -9.22
C PRO A 183 22.98 -0.10 -10.45
N GLU A 184 23.58 0.22 -11.61
CA GLU A 184 23.25 -0.44 -12.88
C GLU A 184 23.54 -1.94 -12.87
N THR A 185 24.46 -2.40 -12.02
CA THR A 185 24.79 -3.83 -11.83
C THR A 185 23.61 -4.64 -11.32
N GLU A 186 22.73 -4.06 -10.51
CA GLU A 186 21.53 -4.73 -9.98
C GLU A 186 20.36 -4.71 -10.98
N THR A 187 20.45 -3.84 -11.99
CA THR A 187 19.35 -3.57 -12.92
C THR A 187 19.67 -4.02 -14.34
N VAL A 188 20.68 -4.87 -14.49
CA VAL A 188 21.02 -5.52 -15.77
C VAL A 188 19.80 -6.27 -16.30
N GLY A 189 19.40 -5.98 -17.54
CA GLY A 189 18.21 -6.54 -18.17
C GLY A 189 16.87 -5.90 -17.72
N MET A 190 16.88 -4.97 -16.75
CA MET A 190 15.68 -4.27 -16.27
C MET A 190 15.39 -3.00 -17.08
N GLN A 191 15.08 -3.16 -18.37
CA GLN A 191 14.86 -2.04 -19.30
C GLN A 191 13.82 -1.01 -18.84
N TYR A 192 12.77 -1.42 -18.11
CA TYR A 192 11.75 -0.49 -17.63
C TYR A 192 12.24 0.31 -16.43
N PHE A 193 13.06 -0.31 -15.58
CA PHE A 193 13.70 0.38 -14.46
C PHE A 193 14.65 1.46 -14.99
N LYS A 194 15.51 1.15 -15.96
CA LYS A 194 16.42 2.13 -16.56
C LYS A 194 15.66 3.34 -17.14
N LYS A 195 14.57 3.09 -17.87
CA LYS A 195 13.72 4.18 -18.38
C LYS A 195 13.06 5.00 -17.26
N LEU A 196 12.65 4.35 -16.17
CA LEU A 196 12.05 5.03 -15.02
C LEU A 196 13.08 5.91 -14.31
N SER A 197 14.28 5.39 -14.03
CA SER A 197 15.36 6.13 -13.38
C SER A 197 15.83 7.31 -14.21
N ASP A 198 15.83 7.17 -15.54
CA ASP A 198 16.24 8.22 -16.48
C ASP A 198 15.10 9.22 -16.80
N GLY A 199 13.90 9.03 -16.22
CA GLY A 199 12.74 9.90 -16.44
C GLY A 199 12.12 9.81 -17.85
N GLN A 200 12.35 8.70 -18.57
CA GLN A 200 11.95 8.50 -19.96
C GLN A 200 10.55 7.88 -20.08
N PHE A 201 9.52 8.71 -19.98
CA PHE A 201 8.13 8.25 -20.02
C PHE A 201 7.58 8.05 -21.45
N PRO A 202 6.88 6.93 -21.75
CA PRO A 202 6.28 6.71 -23.06
C PRO A 202 5.16 7.70 -23.36
N THR A 203 5.30 8.45 -24.45
CA THR A 203 4.30 9.42 -24.92
C THR A 203 3.26 8.80 -25.86
N VAL A 204 3.50 7.58 -26.34
CA VAL A 204 2.66 6.86 -27.29
C VAL A 204 1.95 5.66 -26.64
N PRO A 205 0.88 5.12 -27.29
CA PRO A 205 0.18 3.94 -26.81
C PRO A 205 1.10 2.72 -26.63
N PRO A 206 0.71 1.75 -25.77
CA PRO A 206 -0.55 1.68 -25.02
C PRO A 206 -0.58 2.62 -23.80
N TYR A 207 -1.67 3.37 -23.60
CA TYR A 207 -1.81 4.32 -22.48
C TYR A 207 -2.18 3.67 -21.13
N LEU A 208 -2.31 2.35 -21.10
CA LEU A 208 -2.59 1.55 -19.93
C LEU A 208 -1.49 0.49 -19.79
N SER A 209 -1.09 0.22 -18.55
CA SER A 209 -0.21 -0.89 -18.17
C SER A 209 -0.95 -1.77 -17.19
N ARG A 210 -0.76 -3.09 -17.32
CA ARG A 210 -1.21 -4.08 -16.36
C ARG A 210 -0.04 -5.03 -16.11
N GLN A 211 0.41 -5.09 -14.87
CA GLN A 211 1.44 -6.02 -14.44
C GLN A 211 0.90 -6.89 -13.31
N SER A 212 1.42 -8.09 -13.21
CA SER A 212 1.12 -9.00 -12.10
C SER A 212 2.44 -9.40 -11.47
N ILE A 213 2.60 -9.03 -10.20
CA ILE A 213 3.75 -9.42 -9.38
C ILE A 213 3.31 -10.40 -8.29
N LYS A 214 4.29 -11.04 -7.65
CA LYS A 214 4.07 -11.90 -6.49
C LYS A 214 4.95 -11.45 -5.34
N THR A 215 4.40 -11.54 -4.14
CA THR A 215 5.20 -11.43 -2.91
C THR A 215 6.10 -12.66 -2.75
N ALA A 216 7.18 -12.55 -1.98
CA ALA A 216 8.21 -13.59 -1.87
C ALA A 216 7.83 -14.75 -0.94
N GLY A 217 6.94 -14.49 0.03
CA GLY A 217 6.50 -15.44 1.04
C GLY A 217 5.65 -16.57 0.47
N GLN A 218 5.41 -17.59 1.31
CA GLN A 218 4.65 -18.79 0.94
C GLN A 218 3.42 -18.92 1.86
N PRO A 219 2.19 -18.99 1.32
CA PRO A 219 1.84 -18.87 -0.10
C PRO A 219 1.93 -17.43 -0.61
N ALA A 220 2.50 -17.24 -1.79
CA ALA A 220 2.65 -15.91 -2.39
C ALA A 220 1.30 -15.23 -2.65
N VAL A 221 1.23 -13.94 -2.32
CA VAL A 221 0.11 -13.06 -2.67
C VAL A 221 0.33 -12.52 -4.09
N THR A 222 -0.66 -12.71 -4.95
CA THR A 222 -0.64 -12.11 -6.28
C THR A 222 -1.12 -10.67 -6.20
N VAL A 223 -0.30 -9.76 -6.70
CA VAL A 223 -0.58 -8.33 -6.72
C VAL A 223 -0.69 -7.88 -8.16
N ASN A 224 -1.85 -7.38 -8.56
CA ASN A 224 -2.01 -6.79 -9.89
C ASN A 224 -1.86 -5.28 -9.80
N VAL A 225 -0.98 -4.71 -10.61
CA VAL A 225 -0.76 -3.27 -10.70
C VAL A 225 -1.31 -2.78 -12.03
N TYR A 226 -2.21 -1.81 -11.95
CA TYR A 226 -2.77 -1.13 -13.10
C TYR A 226 -2.33 0.31 -13.09
N SER A 227 -1.86 0.79 -14.23
CA SER A 227 -1.37 2.16 -14.35
C SER A 227 -1.85 2.78 -15.64
N LYS A 228 -2.11 4.09 -15.64
CA LYS A 228 -2.48 4.85 -16.83
C LYS A 228 -1.60 6.08 -16.99
N SER A 229 -1.28 6.41 -18.24
CA SER A 229 -0.61 7.68 -18.56
C SER A 229 -1.58 8.86 -18.38
N ALA A 230 -1.03 10.07 -18.31
CA ALA A 230 -1.81 11.29 -18.25
C ALA A 230 -2.75 11.32 -19.47
N THR A 231 -2.22 11.08 -20.66
CA THR A 231 -2.97 11.07 -21.93
C THR A 231 -4.15 10.07 -21.98
N SER A 232 -4.25 9.13 -21.04
CA SER A 232 -5.34 8.18 -20.95
C SER A 232 -6.65 8.84 -20.53
N ARG A 233 -7.68 8.72 -21.38
CA ARG A 233 -9.06 9.12 -21.07
C ARG A 233 -9.85 8.07 -20.29
N TYR A 234 -9.22 6.95 -19.93
CA TYR A 234 -9.87 5.89 -19.16
C TYR A 234 -10.05 6.33 -17.71
N GLU A 235 -11.28 6.20 -17.22
CA GLU A 235 -11.62 6.37 -15.81
C GLU A 235 -11.28 5.06 -15.06
N ILE A 236 -10.40 5.12 -14.06
CA ILE A 236 -9.80 3.92 -13.47
C ILE A 236 -10.82 3.05 -12.74
N TYR A 237 -11.80 3.61 -12.05
CA TYR A 237 -12.72 2.82 -11.23
C TYR A 237 -13.62 1.94 -12.08
N LYS A 238 -14.34 2.51 -13.05
CA LYS A 238 -15.29 1.80 -13.89
C LYS A 238 -14.62 1.08 -15.05
N ARG A 239 -13.70 1.76 -15.74
CA ARG A 239 -13.14 1.22 -16.99
C ARG A 239 -11.96 0.29 -16.76
N VAL A 240 -11.32 0.33 -15.58
CA VAL A 240 -10.20 -0.54 -15.23
C VAL A 240 -10.57 -1.48 -14.08
N ILE A 241 -10.92 -0.97 -12.89
CA ILE A 241 -11.19 -1.81 -11.69
C ILE A 241 -12.42 -2.70 -11.88
N VAL A 242 -13.59 -2.12 -12.17
CA VAL A 242 -14.82 -2.90 -12.36
C VAL A 242 -14.70 -3.89 -13.51
N LYS A 243 -14.06 -3.50 -14.63
CA LYS A 243 -13.83 -4.41 -15.77
C LYS A 243 -12.88 -5.55 -15.44
N ALA A 244 -11.80 -5.28 -14.71
CA ALA A 244 -10.82 -6.28 -14.32
C ALA A 244 -11.38 -7.26 -13.29
N LEU A 245 -12.08 -6.75 -12.28
CA LEU A 245 -12.62 -7.58 -11.19
C LEU A 245 -13.92 -8.29 -11.58
N LYS A 246 -14.65 -7.77 -12.58
CA LYS A 246 -16.00 -8.23 -12.97
C LYS A 246 -16.95 -8.34 -11.78
N LYS A 247 -16.82 -7.42 -10.83
CA LYS A 247 -17.53 -7.40 -9.54
C LYS A 247 -17.97 -5.98 -9.19
N THR A 248 -18.95 -5.89 -8.29
CA THR A 248 -19.23 -4.62 -7.61
C THR A 248 -18.07 -4.27 -6.70
N ILE A 249 -17.74 -2.98 -6.61
CA ILE A 249 -16.74 -2.46 -5.67
C ILE A 249 -17.36 -1.47 -4.69
N LYS A 250 -16.92 -1.49 -3.44
CA LYS A 250 -17.20 -0.42 -2.46
C LYS A 250 -16.01 0.52 -2.43
N VAL A 251 -16.23 1.82 -2.60
CA VAL A 251 -15.18 2.83 -2.78
C VAL A 251 -15.18 3.83 -1.63
N TRP A 252 -14.02 3.98 -1.00
CA TRP A 252 -13.67 5.07 -0.10
C TRP A 252 -12.79 6.04 -0.84
N SER A 253 -13.25 7.27 -0.97
CA SER A 253 -12.52 8.30 -1.71
C SER A 253 -13.17 9.65 -1.48
N ARG A 254 -12.34 10.70 -1.42
CA ARG A 254 -12.79 12.10 -1.46
C ARG A 254 -13.60 12.36 -2.72
N ARG A 255 -14.61 13.22 -2.60
CA ARG A 255 -15.59 13.45 -3.66
C ARG A 255 -15.84 14.93 -3.86
N ASP A 256 -16.22 15.26 -5.09
CA ASP A 256 -16.72 16.59 -5.41
C ASP A 256 -18.10 16.85 -4.76
N ASN A 257 -18.50 18.11 -4.69
CA ASN A 257 -19.76 18.52 -4.07
C ASN A 257 -20.99 17.89 -4.73
N LYS A 258 -20.89 17.50 -6.01
CA LYS A 258 -21.98 16.82 -6.72
C LYS A 258 -22.23 15.43 -6.14
N LEU A 259 -21.17 14.65 -5.92
CA LEU A 259 -21.25 13.33 -5.29
C LEU A 259 -21.59 13.39 -3.79
N LYS A 260 -21.41 14.55 -3.13
CA LYS A 260 -21.87 14.77 -1.74
C LYS A 260 -23.37 15.04 -1.67
N GLY A 261 -23.94 15.76 -2.65
CA GLY A 261 -25.37 16.09 -2.72
C GLY A 261 -26.25 15.07 -3.43
N ASP A 262 -25.70 14.30 -4.37
CA ASP A 262 -26.44 13.30 -5.14
C ASP A 262 -26.30 11.91 -4.51
N CYS A 263 -27.19 11.60 -3.58
CA CYS A 263 -27.32 10.27 -2.97
C CYS A 263 -27.75 9.17 -3.97
N ARG A 264 -28.07 9.51 -5.23
CA ARG A 264 -28.58 8.58 -6.26
C ARG A 264 -27.52 8.13 -7.27
N VAL A 265 -26.28 8.62 -7.22
CA VAL A 265 -25.20 8.15 -8.11
C VAL A 265 -24.77 6.73 -7.71
N VAL A 266 -25.56 5.75 -8.16
CA VAL A 266 -25.24 4.33 -8.12
C VAL A 266 -24.83 3.95 -9.54
N GLU A 267 -23.53 4.00 -9.85
CA GLU A 267 -23.09 3.21 -10.99
C GLU A 267 -23.34 1.73 -10.65
N ARG A 268 -23.90 0.94 -11.57
CA ARG A 268 -24.40 -0.43 -11.29
C ARG A 268 -23.42 -1.31 -10.50
N ASN A 269 -22.11 -1.09 -10.65
CA ASN A 269 -21.05 -1.86 -9.99
C ASN A 269 -20.14 -1.02 -9.07
N ILE A 270 -20.48 0.23 -8.75
CA ILE A 270 -19.71 1.06 -7.81
C ILE A 270 -20.64 1.54 -6.70
N ARG A 271 -20.32 1.14 -5.48
CA ARG A 271 -21.00 1.58 -4.26
C ARG A 271 -20.08 2.52 -3.50
N LEU A 272 -20.58 3.70 -3.19
CA LEU A 272 -19.82 4.65 -2.42
C LEU A 272 -19.98 4.39 -0.92
N ILE A 273 -18.88 4.40 -0.18
CA ILE A 273 -18.90 4.24 1.27
C ILE A 273 -19.43 5.51 1.94
N LYS A 274 -20.37 5.38 2.89
CA LYS A 274 -20.82 6.55 3.65
C LYS A 274 -19.75 7.00 4.64
N SER A 275 -19.58 8.32 4.78
CA SER A 275 -18.78 8.96 5.82
C SER A 275 -19.71 9.37 6.99
N PRO A 276 -19.28 9.26 8.26
CA PRO A 276 -17.99 8.73 8.73
C PRO A 276 -17.88 7.20 8.57
N ALA A 277 -16.64 6.72 8.64
CA ALA A 277 -16.28 5.31 8.55
C ALA A 277 -15.33 4.94 9.69
N ARG A 278 -15.07 3.63 9.86
CA ARG A 278 -14.17 3.12 10.89
C ARG A 278 -13.29 2.01 10.34
N VAL A 279 -12.00 2.07 10.66
CA VAL A 279 -11.00 1.02 10.38
C VAL A 279 -10.48 0.53 11.73
N GLY A 280 -10.80 -0.73 12.08
CA GLY A 280 -10.60 -1.23 13.45
C GLY A 280 -11.46 -0.43 14.44
N ASN A 281 -10.82 0.30 15.34
CA ASN A 281 -11.48 1.26 16.24
C ASN A 281 -11.09 2.73 15.95
N HIS A 282 -10.43 3.01 14.82
CA HIS A 282 -10.10 4.38 14.41
C HIS A 282 -11.19 4.96 13.50
N ASP A 283 -11.71 6.12 13.86
CA ASP A 283 -12.70 6.84 13.09
C ASP A 283 -12.06 7.65 11.97
N THR A 284 -12.73 7.68 10.81
CA THR A 284 -12.27 8.43 9.66
C THR A 284 -13.41 9.14 8.95
N ASN A 285 -13.07 10.24 8.30
CA ASN A 285 -13.98 11.07 7.54
C ASN A 285 -13.34 11.44 6.19
N LEU A 286 -14.17 11.62 5.17
CA LEU A 286 -13.68 11.86 3.82
C LEU A 286 -12.90 13.18 3.71
N ASP A 287 -13.22 14.20 4.51
CA ASP A 287 -12.61 15.53 4.39
C ASP A 287 -11.17 15.58 4.94
N ALA A 288 -10.87 14.74 5.92
CA ALA A 288 -9.54 14.65 6.52
C ALA A 288 -8.71 13.45 6.03
N ASP A 289 -9.33 12.44 5.39
CA ASP A 289 -8.62 11.26 4.87
C ASP A 289 -8.11 11.48 3.44
N LEU A 290 -6.82 11.30 3.20
CA LEU A 290 -6.19 11.46 1.88
C LEU A 290 -6.15 10.15 1.07
N THR A 291 -6.62 9.05 1.64
CA THR A 291 -6.61 7.74 1.01
C THR A 291 -7.76 7.57 0.02
N ASN A 292 -7.50 6.80 -1.04
CA ASN A 292 -8.53 6.32 -1.94
C ASN A 292 -8.34 4.82 -2.11
N TRP A 293 -9.36 4.05 -1.77
CA TRP A 293 -9.28 2.61 -1.88
C TRP A 293 -10.65 2.00 -2.19
N ALA A 294 -10.61 0.78 -2.69
CA ALA A 294 -11.81 0.03 -3.02
C ALA A 294 -11.70 -1.41 -2.54
N VAL A 295 -12.85 -2.02 -2.25
CA VAL A 295 -12.96 -3.44 -1.93
C VAL A 295 -14.00 -4.11 -2.82
N SER A 296 -13.73 -5.35 -3.26
CA SER A 296 -14.71 -6.12 -4.04
C SER A 296 -15.88 -6.60 -3.18
N ASP A 297 -17.09 -6.59 -3.73
CA ASP A 297 -18.34 -7.04 -3.09
C ASP A 297 -19.13 -7.96 -4.05
N PRO A 298 -19.22 -9.28 -3.79
CA PRO A 298 -18.51 -10.05 -2.76
C PRO A 298 -17.05 -10.32 -3.17
N GLY A 299 -16.15 -10.34 -2.20
CA GLY A 299 -14.79 -10.81 -2.42
C GLY A 299 -13.77 -10.35 -1.40
N ASN A 300 -12.53 -10.60 -1.75
CA ASN A 300 -11.32 -10.52 -0.93
C ASN A 300 -10.22 -9.67 -1.59
N VAL A 301 -10.62 -8.81 -2.53
CA VAL A 301 -9.69 -7.92 -3.22
C VAL A 301 -9.74 -6.54 -2.56
N PHE A 302 -8.58 -6.05 -2.17
CA PHE A 302 -8.35 -4.68 -1.73
C PHE A 302 -7.58 -3.91 -2.81
N CYS A 303 -8.02 -2.69 -3.11
CA CYS A 303 -7.40 -1.82 -4.11
C CYS A 303 -6.95 -0.52 -3.47
N LEU A 304 -5.66 -0.16 -3.53
CA LEU A 304 -5.17 1.20 -3.25
C LEU A 304 -5.08 1.99 -4.56
N ILE A 305 -5.64 3.19 -4.60
CA ILE A 305 -5.79 4.03 -5.80
C ILE A 305 -5.19 5.41 -5.52
N ASP A 306 -4.36 5.92 -6.42
CA ASP A 306 -3.66 7.19 -6.19
C ASP A 306 -4.51 8.44 -6.41
N ARG A 307 -5.64 8.31 -7.12
CA ARG A 307 -6.51 9.43 -7.45
C ARG A 307 -7.91 9.25 -6.86
N PRO A 308 -8.52 10.34 -6.36
CA PRO A 308 -9.89 10.28 -5.88
C PRO A 308 -10.91 10.03 -6.99
N TYR A 309 -12.04 9.44 -6.59
CA TYR A 309 -13.23 9.25 -7.40
C TYR A 309 -13.99 10.57 -7.54
N ALA A 310 -14.07 11.08 -8.77
CA ALA A 310 -14.83 12.28 -9.09
C ALA A 310 -15.60 12.09 -10.41
N VAL A 311 -16.87 12.52 -10.43
CA VAL A 311 -17.70 12.46 -11.65
C VAL A 311 -17.16 13.38 -12.74
N ASN A 312 -16.48 14.48 -12.36
CA ASN A 312 -15.97 15.49 -13.28
C ASN A 312 -14.45 15.44 -13.50
N ALA A 313 -13.79 14.30 -13.30
CA ALA A 313 -12.33 14.15 -13.52
C ALA A 313 -11.85 14.49 -14.96
N PHE A 314 -12.77 14.83 -15.86
CA PHE A 314 -12.54 15.34 -17.20
C PHE A 314 -12.25 16.85 -17.30
N LYS A 315 -12.37 17.64 -16.22
CA LYS A 315 -12.09 19.09 -16.27
C LYS A 315 -10.66 19.42 -15.79
N ASN A 316 -9.82 19.76 -16.77
CA ASN A 316 -8.60 20.58 -16.72
C ASN A 316 -7.34 20.07 -15.99
N PHE A 317 -7.34 18.90 -15.35
CA PHE A 317 -6.09 18.33 -14.84
C PHE A 317 -5.96 16.84 -15.16
N VAL A 318 -4.95 16.53 -15.96
CA VAL A 318 -4.69 15.21 -16.51
C VAL A 318 -3.54 14.59 -15.72
N ILE A 319 -3.88 13.85 -14.66
CA ILE A 319 -2.92 13.10 -13.84
C ILE A 319 -2.99 11.62 -14.23
N THR A 320 -1.83 10.98 -14.27
CA THR A 320 -1.67 9.53 -14.25
C THR A 320 -2.23 8.92 -12.96
N GLU A 321 -2.58 7.64 -13.04
CA GLU A 321 -3.18 6.91 -11.92
C GLU A 321 -2.52 5.55 -11.85
N MET A 322 -2.16 5.11 -10.64
CA MET A 322 -1.82 3.73 -10.36
C MET A 322 -2.85 3.13 -9.40
N THR A 323 -3.11 1.85 -9.56
CA THR A 323 -3.93 1.08 -8.64
C THR A 323 -3.32 -0.29 -8.39
N ILE A 324 -3.23 -0.67 -7.13
CA ILE A 324 -2.64 -1.93 -6.68
C ILE A 324 -3.74 -2.81 -6.12
N TYR A 325 -3.91 -4.02 -6.68
CA TYR A 325 -4.90 -4.99 -6.25
C TYR A 325 -4.21 -6.09 -5.45
N LEU A 326 -4.56 -6.20 -4.17
CA LEU A 326 -4.15 -7.29 -3.30
C LEU A 326 -5.29 -8.31 -3.23
N SER A 327 -5.02 -9.54 -3.70
CA SER A 327 -5.96 -10.65 -3.64
C SER A 327 -5.51 -11.66 -2.60
N PHE A 328 -6.12 -11.61 -1.42
CA PHE A 328 -5.79 -12.54 -0.33
C PHE A 328 -6.49 -13.87 -0.55
N ARG A 329 -5.79 -15.02 -0.54
CA ARG A 329 -6.49 -16.33 -0.62
C ARG A 329 -7.42 -16.48 0.60
N LYS A 330 -8.64 -17.01 0.39
CA LYS A 330 -9.49 -17.45 1.50
C LYS A 330 -8.74 -18.53 2.27
N THR A 331 -8.40 -18.30 3.54
CA THR A 331 -7.97 -19.37 4.44
C THR A 331 -9.16 -20.29 4.67
N LYS A 332 -9.07 -21.55 4.21
CA LYS A 332 -9.93 -22.62 4.73
C LYS A 332 -9.46 -22.85 6.17
N LEU A 333 -10.28 -22.51 7.17
CA LEU A 333 -10.13 -23.06 8.52
C LEU A 333 -10.42 -24.56 8.44
N SER A 334 -9.39 -25.36 8.17
CA SER A 334 -9.42 -26.81 8.39
C SER A 334 -8.96 -27.10 9.82
N ASN A 335 -9.78 -27.87 10.54
CA ASN A 335 -9.57 -28.43 11.88
C ASN A 335 -10.18 -27.64 13.05
N LEU A 336 -11.51 -27.76 13.19
CA LEU A 336 -12.13 -28.07 14.48
C LEU A 336 -13.41 -28.87 14.22
N ARG A 337 -13.24 -30.19 14.27
CA ARG A 337 -14.32 -31.19 14.30
C ARG A 337 -14.74 -31.31 15.77
N TRP A 338 -16.05 -31.38 16.02
CA TRP A 338 -16.77 -31.58 17.30
C TRP A 338 -17.17 -30.32 18.10
N GLN A 339 -18.35 -29.75 17.79
CA GLN A 339 -19.58 -29.91 18.59
C GLN A 339 -20.79 -29.25 17.88
N PHE A 340 -21.96 -29.82 18.14
CA PHE A 340 -23.20 -29.85 17.35
C PHE A 340 -24.14 -28.62 17.53
N VAL A 341 -24.77 -28.11 16.43
CA VAL A 341 -26.23 -28.09 16.09
C VAL A 341 -27.08 -27.03 16.87
N LEU A 342 -27.79 -26.03 16.28
CA LEU A 342 -28.91 -26.06 15.30
C LEU A 342 -29.16 -24.67 14.61
N ILE A 343 -28.65 -24.50 13.38
CA ILE A 343 -29.36 -24.13 12.12
C ILE A 343 -30.40 -22.97 12.09
N LYS A 344 -29.99 -21.79 11.59
CA LYS A 344 -30.33 -21.27 10.24
C LYS A 344 -29.53 -19.98 9.91
N GLN A 345 -28.83 -20.00 8.76
CA GLN A 345 -28.17 -18.89 8.05
C GLN A 345 -26.91 -18.23 8.66
N ILE A 346 -25.83 -18.99 8.81
CA ILE A 346 -24.46 -18.43 8.94
C ILE A 346 -23.68 -18.80 7.67
N PHE A 347 -23.63 -17.88 6.71
CA PHE A 347 -22.76 -17.96 5.53
C PHE A 347 -21.63 -16.92 5.68
N LEU A 348 -20.42 -17.43 5.96
CA LEU A 348 -19.09 -16.94 5.55
C LEU A 348 -18.86 -15.42 5.41
N PRO A 349 -18.23 -14.77 6.40
CA PRO A 349 -17.67 -13.42 6.25
C PRO A 349 -16.19 -13.25 6.71
N ASP A 350 -15.27 -14.19 6.43
CA ASP A 350 -13.88 -14.11 6.93
C ASP A 350 -12.86 -13.42 6.00
N LEU A 351 -13.17 -12.18 5.60
CA LEU A 351 -12.17 -11.15 5.24
C LEU A 351 -12.85 -9.77 5.18
N MET A 352 -14.17 -9.77 4.92
CA MET A 352 -14.97 -8.56 4.71
C MET A 352 -15.36 -7.86 6.03
N THR A 353 -15.43 -8.59 7.14
CA THR A 353 -15.62 -8.00 8.48
C THR A 353 -14.39 -7.22 8.96
N LEU A 354 -13.24 -7.44 8.30
CA LEU A 354 -11.97 -6.86 8.71
C LEU A 354 -11.71 -5.48 8.16
N LEU A 355 -12.13 -5.22 6.92
CA LEU A 355 -11.90 -3.90 6.38
C LEU A 355 -12.93 -2.91 6.91
N LEU A 356 -14.23 -3.24 7.00
CA LEU A 356 -15.26 -2.21 7.19
C LEU A 356 -16.60 -2.76 7.72
N LYS A 357 -16.94 -2.48 8.98
CA LYS A 357 -18.36 -2.36 9.38
C LYS A 357 -18.90 -1.03 8.85
N LEU A 358 -19.09 -0.93 7.54
CA LEU A 358 -19.72 0.24 6.94
C LEU A 358 -21.12 -0.04 6.48
N LYS A 359 -22.06 0.71 7.05
CA LYS A 359 -23.37 0.92 6.45
C LYS A 359 -23.15 1.54 5.06
N THR A 360 -23.26 0.72 4.02
CA THR A 360 -23.48 1.23 2.67
C THR A 360 -24.84 1.91 2.64
N ALA A 361 -24.95 3.10 2.08
CA ALA A 361 -26.25 3.70 1.79
C ALA A 361 -26.95 2.84 0.74
N ARG A 362 -27.72 1.85 1.18
CA ARG A 362 -28.84 1.33 0.41
C ARG A 362 -30.05 2.10 0.93
N SER A 363 -30.81 2.67 0.01
CA SER A 363 -32.09 3.30 0.33
C SER A 363 -32.90 2.36 1.21
N GLU A 364 -33.12 2.74 2.46
CA GLU A 364 -34.35 2.36 3.14
C GLU A 364 -35.47 2.97 2.31
N SER A 365 -36.05 2.17 1.43
CA SER A 365 -37.36 2.46 0.88
C SER A 365 -38.34 2.31 2.02
N ILE A 366 -38.86 3.45 2.44
CA ILE A 366 -40.11 3.57 3.19
C ILE A 366 -41.20 2.90 2.35
N LEU A 367 -41.67 1.74 2.80
CA LEU A 367 -43.08 1.41 3.06
C LEU A 367 -43.15 0.04 3.71
#